data_AF-A0AAE5HCL8-F1
#
_entry.id   AF-A0AAE5HCL8-F1
#
_cell.length_a   1.000
_cell.length_b   1.000
_cell.length_c   1.000
_cell.angle_alpha   90.00
_cell.angle_beta   90.00
_cell.angle_gamma   90.00
#
_symmetry.space_group_name_H-M   'P 1'
#
loop_
_entity.id
_entity.type
_entity.pdbx_description
1 polymer ?
#
loop_
_entity_poly.entity_id
_entity_poly.type
_entity_poly.pdbx_seq_one_letter_code
_entity_poly.pdbx_strand_id
1 'polypeptide(L)'
;MFGNNSESTDRGQVGIGTLIVFIAMVLVAAIAAGVLINTAGFLQAQAEATGEESAEQVSDRVQVVSVVGNANDSEEIDELEISVRRSPGAGNIDLNNSIVEVFANGNSSTLTFSADDSPNADNFNITMIEGDDNVLADSGDRADLIVDLSENGQALEEGDSVTVTITTASGGTAFVEKRAPSTVESDESYRL
;
A
#
# COMPACT_ATOMS: atom_id res chain seq x y z
N MET A 1 -79.06 4.44 49.43
CA MET A 1 -77.64 4.10 49.64
C MET A 1 -77.12 3.55 48.33
N PHE A 2 -76.18 4.25 47.70
CA PHE A 2 -75.65 3.89 46.38
C PHE A 2 -74.55 2.83 46.54
N GLY A 3 -74.70 1.69 45.86
CA GLY A 3 -73.69 0.63 45.81
C GLY A 3 -72.57 1.01 44.83
N ASN A 4 -71.33 0.92 45.30
CA ASN A 4 -70.12 1.27 44.57
C ASN A 4 -69.86 0.33 43.38
N ASN A 5 -69.99 0.84 42.15
CA ASN A 5 -69.45 0.24 40.92
C ASN A 5 -67.97 0.63 40.70
N SER A 6 -67.08 0.36 41.66
CA SER A 6 -65.66 0.76 41.56
C SER A 6 -64.70 -0.36 41.15
N GLU A 7 -65.05 -1.64 41.36
CA GLU A 7 -64.14 -2.77 41.11
C GLU A 7 -63.88 -3.05 39.62
N SER A 8 -64.81 -2.69 38.73
CA SER A 8 -64.64 -2.83 37.27
C SER A 8 -63.75 -1.74 36.67
N THR A 9 -63.76 -0.53 37.25
CA THR A 9 -62.97 0.62 36.77
C THR A 9 -61.48 0.42 37.03
N ASP A 10 -61.11 -0.12 38.20
CA ASP A 10 -59.71 -0.40 38.56
C ASP A 10 -59.09 -1.48 37.66
N ARG A 11 -59.86 -2.51 37.25
CA ARG A 11 -59.37 -3.54 36.31
C ARG A 11 -59.15 -2.98 34.90
N GLY A 12 -60.02 -2.08 34.43
CA GLY A 12 -59.84 -1.36 33.18
C GLY A 12 -58.61 -0.43 33.21
N GLN A 13 -58.35 0.22 34.34
CA GLN A 13 -57.20 1.09 34.53
C GLN A 13 -55.86 0.31 34.55
N VAL A 14 -55.81 -0.85 35.21
CA VAL A 14 -54.62 -1.72 35.18
C VAL A 14 -54.35 -2.24 33.75
N GLY A 15 -55.40 -2.59 32.99
CA GLY A 15 -55.26 -3.02 31.59
C GLY A 15 -54.76 -1.93 30.65
N ILE A 16 -55.15 -0.68 30.87
CA ILE A 16 -54.61 0.46 30.11
C ILE A 16 -53.13 0.68 30.46
N GLY A 17 -52.75 0.53 31.73
CA GLY A 17 -51.36 0.63 32.17
C GLY A 17 -50.42 -0.39 31.51
N THR A 18 -50.87 -1.64 31.37
CA THR A 18 -50.08 -2.69 30.71
C THR A 18 -49.94 -2.47 29.20
N LEU A 19 -50.98 -1.98 28.54
CA LEU A 19 -50.92 -1.63 27.11
C LEU A 19 -49.95 -0.47 26.84
N ILE A 20 -49.93 0.54 27.71
CA ILE A 20 -48.99 1.68 27.59
C ILE A 20 -47.55 1.19 27.69
N VAL A 21 -47.23 0.35 28.69
CA VAL A 21 -45.89 -0.20 28.87
C VAL A 21 -45.49 -1.11 27.70
N PHE A 22 -46.43 -1.90 27.18
CA PHE A 22 -46.19 -2.75 26.03
C PHE A 22 -45.80 -1.94 24.79
N ILE A 23 -46.56 -0.88 24.48
CA ILE A 23 -46.25 0.00 23.36
C ILE A 23 -44.90 0.70 23.57
N ALA A 24 -44.63 1.21 24.78
CA ALA A 24 -43.37 1.86 25.10
C ALA A 24 -42.17 0.89 24.92
N MET A 25 -42.28 -0.35 25.39
CA MET A 25 -41.24 -1.36 25.22
C MET A 25 -40.99 -1.68 23.74
N VAL A 26 -42.05 -1.81 22.94
CA VAL A 26 -41.93 -2.06 21.50
C VAL A 26 -41.23 -0.90 20.79
N LEU A 27 -41.52 0.36 21.14
CA LEU A 27 -40.86 1.53 20.56
C LEU A 27 -39.37 1.59 20.93
N VAL A 28 -39.03 1.34 22.20
CA VAL A 28 -37.63 1.28 22.64
C VAL A 28 -36.89 0.15 21.92
N ALA A 29 -37.51 -1.03 21.80
CA ALA A 29 -36.93 -2.15 21.06
C ALA A 29 -36.71 -1.82 19.59
N ALA A 30 -37.65 -1.12 18.94
CA ALA A 30 -37.52 -0.71 17.55
C ALA A 30 -36.38 0.29 17.32
N ILE A 31 -36.21 1.28 18.21
CA ILE A 31 -35.09 2.23 18.15
C ILE A 31 -33.77 1.50 18.39
N ALA A 32 -33.71 0.63 19.41
CA ALA A 32 -32.52 -0.17 19.71
C ALA A 32 -32.12 -1.08 18.54
N ALA A 33 -33.09 -1.75 17.89
CA ALA A 33 -32.85 -2.54 16.69
C ALA A 33 -32.33 -1.69 15.52
N GLY A 34 -32.88 -0.49 15.31
CA GLY A 34 -32.39 0.46 14.30
C GLY A 34 -30.93 0.85 14.53
N VAL A 35 -30.54 1.13 15.77
CA VAL A 35 -29.15 1.41 16.14
C VAL A 35 -28.25 0.19 15.87
N LEU A 36 -28.67 -1.00 16.29
CA LEU A 36 -27.90 -2.23 16.07
C LEU A 36 -27.68 -2.53 14.59
N ILE A 37 -28.70 -2.34 13.75
CA ILE A 37 -28.59 -2.54 12.29
C ILE A 37 -27.64 -1.51 11.69
N ASN A 38 -27.75 -0.24 12.07
CA ASN A 38 -26.87 0.80 11.55
C ASN A 38 -25.41 0.57 11.94
N THR A 39 -25.16 0.18 13.19
CA THR A 39 -23.80 -0.17 13.65
C THR A 39 -23.28 -1.41 12.92
N ALA A 40 -24.11 -2.44 12.72
CA ALA A 40 -23.72 -3.63 11.97
C ALA A 40 -23.37 -3.28 10.51
N GLY A 41 -24.18 -2.45 9.85
CA GLY A 41 -23.90 -1.99 8.49
C GLY A 41 -22.61 -1.18 8.39
N PHE A 42 -22.38 -0.26 9.33
CA PHE A 42 -21.14 0.51 9.40
C PHE A 42 -19.91 -0.39 9.58
N LEU A 43 -19.97 -1.33 10.53
CA LEU A 43 -18.86 -2.27 10.79
C LEU A 43 -18.64 -3.22 9.62
N GLN A 44 -19.70 -3.63 8.91
CA GLN A 44 -19.57 -4.46 7.70
C GLN A 44 -18.84 -3.70 6.59
N ALA A 45 -19.27 -2.48 6.27
CA ALA A 45 -18.62 -1.67 5.24
C ALA A 45 -17.14 -1.39 5.59
N GLN A 46 -16.86 -1.12 6.87
CA GLN A 46 -15.50 -0.96 7.35
C GLN A 46 -14.68 -2.25 7.21
N ALA A 47 -15.25 -3.41 7.55
CA ALA A 47 -14.57 -4.69 7.44
C ALA A 47 -14.31 -5.09 5.98
N GLU A 48 -15.23 -4.77 5.07
CA GLU A 48 -15.05 -4.97 3.63
C GLU A 48 -13.91 -4.10 3.10
N ALA A 49 -13.94 -2.79 3.40
CA ALA A 49 -12.89 -1.86 2.98
C ALA A 49 -11.50 -2.25 3.51
N THR A 50 -11.38 -2.59 4.80
CA THR A 50 -10.11 -3.06 5.37
C THR A 50 -9.68 -4.39 4.77
N GLY A 51 -10.62 -5.26 4.42
CA GLY A 51 -10.33 -6.53 3.74
C GLY A 51 -9.77 -6.32 2.32
N GLU A 52 -10.33 -5.37 1.57
CA GLU A 52 -9.86 -4.97 0.24
C GLU A 52 -8.46 -4.33 0.32
N GLU A 53 -8.27 -3.33 1.18
CA GLU A 53 -6.96 -2.68 1.39
C GLU A 53 -5.88 -3.68 1.82
N SER A 54 -6.21 -4.62 2.70
CA SER A 54 -5.26 -5.68 3.12
C SER A 54 -4.94 -6.65 1.99
N ALA A 55 -5.91 -6.93 1.11
CA ALA A 55 -5.70 -7.78 -0.05
C ALA A 55 -4.79 -7.08 -1.06
N GLU A 56 -5.06 -5.81 -1.36
CA GLU A 56 -4.25 -4.97 -2.24
C GLU A 56 -2.81 -4.84 -1.70
N GLN A 57 -2.60 -4.60 -0.41
CA GLN A 57 -1.26 -4.49 0.17
C GLN A 57 -0.41 -5.75 -0.05
N VAL A 58 -1.02 -6.94 -0.08
CA VAL A 58 -0.28 -8.18 -0.32
C VAL A 58 -0.23 -8.57 -1.79
N SER A 59 -1.25 -8.25 -2.60
CA SER A 59 -1.27 -8.60 -4.03
C SER A 59 -0.47 -7.59 -4.86
N ASP A 60 -0.63 -6.30 -4.59
CA ASP A 60 -0.19 -5.19 -5.43
C ASP A 60 1.25 -4.80 -5.12
N ARG A 61 2.13 -5.77 -5.29
CA ARG A 61 3.58 -5.56 -5.19
C ARG A 61 4.21 -5.64 -6.57
N VAL A 62 5.29 -4.92 -6.76
CA VAL A 62 6.15 -5.10 -7.94
C VAL A 62 7.05 -6.33 -7.75
N GLN A 63 7.50 -6.90 -8.86
CA GLN A 63 8.53 -7.92 -8.90
C GLN A 63 9.75 -7.35 -9.61
N VAL A 64 10.90 -7.39 -8.94
CA VAL A 64 12.18 -7.06 -9.56
C VAL A 64 12.59 -8.20 -10.50
N VAL A 65 12.82 -7.86 -11.77
CA VAL A 65 13.21 -8.81 -12.83
C VAL A 65 14.72 -8.86 -12.97
N SER A 66 15.37 -7.70 -12.99
CA SER A 66 16.81 -7.56 -13.08
C SER A 66 17.27 -6.26 -12.46
N VAL A 67 18.51 -6.26 -12.00
CA VAL A 67 19.22 -5.05 -11.58
C VAL A 67 20.48 -4.98 -12.43
N VAL A 68 20.69 -3.85 -13.07
CA VAL A 68 21.91 -3.54 -13.82
C VAL A 68 22.57 -2.36 -13.12
N GLY A 69 23.87 -2.44 -12.91
CA GLY A 69 24.68 -1.34 -12.41
C GLY A 69 25.56 -0.81 -13.52
N ASN A 70 25.58 0.51 -13.72
CA ASN A 70 26.48 1.18 -14.65
C ASN A 70 27.69 1.72 -13.89
N ALA A 71 28.88 1.46 -14.40
CA ALA A 71 30.13 1.91 -13.82
C ALA A 71 30.56 3.25 -14.42
N ASN A 72 31.08 4.14 -13.57
CA ASN A 72 31.61 5.42 -13.99
C ASN A 72 33.10 5.37 -14.34
N ASP A 73 33.65 6.54 -14.71
CA ASP A 73 35.07 6.71 -15.03
C ASP A 73 36.01 6.37 -13.86
N SER A 74 35.50 6.28 -12.62
CA SER A 74 36.26 5.94 -11.42
C SER A 74 36.24 4.45 -11.07
N GLU A 75 35.71 3.59 -11.96
CA GLU A 75 35.61 2.13 -11.73
C GLU A 75 34.67 1.78 -10.56
N GLU A 76 33.66 2.62 -10.31
CA GLU A 76 32.63 2.41 -9.29
C GLU A 76 31.25 2.35 -9.94
N ILE A 77 30.35 1.50 -9.43
CA ILE A 77 28.96 1.48 -9.88
C ILE A 77 28.21 2.61 -9.15
N ASP A 78 27.83 3.64 -9.89
CA ASP A 78 27.14 4.80 -9.35
C ASP A 78 25.71 4.95 -9.83
N GLU A 79 25.30 4.26 -10.89
CA GLU A 79 23.89 4.23 -11.33
C GLU A 79 23.34 2.80 -11.29
N LEU A 80 22.13 2.64 -10.76
CA LEU A 80 21.37 1.40 -10.79
C LEU A 80 20.13 1.53 -11.65
N GLU A 81 20.01 0.63 -12.62
CA GLU A 81 18.82 0.43 -13.42
C GLU A 81 18.09 -0.83 -12.92
N ILE A 82 16.96 -0.62 -12.27
CA ILE A 82 16.17 -1.69 -11.65
C ILE A 82 14.93 -1.93 -12.49
N SER A 83 14.95 -3.04 -13.23
CA SER A 83 13.79 -3.47 -13.99
C SER A 83 12.74 -4.11 -13.11
N VAL A 84 11.55 -3.53 -13.11
CA VAL A 84 10.38 -4.02 -12.39
C VAL A 84 9.24 -4.38 -13.33
N ARG A 85 8.46 -5.36 -12.91
CA ARG A 85 7.18 -5.70 -13.51
C ARG A 85 6.13 -5.88 -12.43
N ARG A 86 4.87 -5.91 -12.82
CA ARG A 86 3.79 -6.22 -11.89
C ARG A 86 3.84 -7.68 -11.42
N SER A 87 3.57 -7.94 -10.13
CA SER A 87 3.45 -9.32 -9.65
C SER A 87 2.21 -10.03 -10.19
N PRO A 88 2.24 -11.36 -10.38
CA PRO A 88 1.05 -12.09 -10.81
C PRO A 88 -0.13 -11.89 -9.84
N GLY A 89 -1.28 -11.48 -10.38
CA GLY A 89 -2.50 -11.26 -9.61
C GLY A 89 -2.61 -9.89 -8.92
N ALA A 90 -1.61 -9.02 -9.08
CA ALA A 90 -1.72 -7.62 -8.69
C ALA A 90 -2.69 -6.86 -9.61
N GLY A 91 -3.34 -5.83 -9.06
CA GLY A 91 -4.08 -4.82 -9.80
C GLY A 91 -3.17 -3.89 -10.60
N ASN A 92 -3.66 -2.73 -11.01
CA ASN A 92 -2.80 -1.75 -11.68
C ASN A 92 -1.86 -1.10 -10.66
N ILE A 93 -0.56 -1.08 -10.94
CA ILE A 93 0.43 -0.47 -10.04
C ILE A 93 0.90 0.85 -10.63
N ASP A 94 0.62 1.94 -9.94
CA ASP A 94 1.16 3.26 -10.24
C ASP A 94 2.54 3.43 -9.60
N LEU A 95 3.57 3.66 -10.42
CA LEU A 95 4.94 3.84 -9.97
C LEU A 95 5.26 5.30 -9.62
N ASN A 96 4.45 6.28 -10.03
CA ASN A 96 4.68 7.69 -9.71
C ASN A 96 4.66 7.96 -8.20
N ASN A 97 3.84 7.20 -7.47
CA ASN A 97 3.70 7.27 -6.02
C ASN A 97 4.49 6.18 -5.29
N SER A 98 5.45 5.54 -5.97
CA SER A 98 6.32 4.55 -5.35
C SER A 98 7.51 5.20 -4.65
N ILE A 99 8.00 4.52 -3.62
CA ILE A 99 9.17 4.93 -2.84
C ILE A 99 10.23 3.86 -3.03
N VAL A 100 11.45 4.28 -3.35
CA VAL A 100 12.61 3.38 -3.49
C VAL A 100 13.58 3.67 -2.36
N GLU A 101 13.89 2.67 -1.56
CA GLU A 101 14.90 2.76 -0.50
C GLU A 101 16.12 1.96 -0.91
N VAL A 102 17.29 2.61 -0.88
CA VAL A 102 18.57 1.97 -1.20
C VAL A 102 19.46 1.98 0.04
N PHE A 103 20.02 0.82 0.34
CA PHE A 103 21.01 0.63 1.40
C PHE A 103 22.29 0.04 0.81
N ALA A 104 23.38 0.79 0.92
CA ALA A 104 24.70 0.42 0.43
C ALA A 104 25.77 1.05 1.33
N ASN A 105 26.89 0.35 1.54
CA ASN A 105 28.07 0.87 2.25
C ASN A 105 27.78 1.47 3.64
N GLY A 106 26.73 0.99 4.31
CA GLY A 106 26.30 1.46 5.63
C GLY A 106 25.41 2.71 5.62
N ASN A 107 25.17 3.29 4.45
CA ASN A 107 24.29 4.44 4.23
C ASN A 107 22.94 3.98 3.69
N SER A 108 21.87 4.69 4.06
CA SER A 108 20.50 4.45 3.59
C SER A 108 19.93 5.74 3.03
N SER A 109 19.28 5.66 1.88
CA SER A 109 18.60 6.78 1.23
C SER A 109 17.21 6.37 0.78
N THR A 110 16.26 7.30 0.89
CA THR A 110 14.87 7.11 0.48
C THR A 110 14.59 8.07 -0.66
N LEU A 111 14.22 7.51 -1.81
CA LEU A 111 14.08 8.20 -3.07
C LEU A 111 12.60 8.27 -3.47
N THR A 112 12.21 9.40 -4.02
CA THR A 112 10.87 9.64 -4.58
C THR A 112 10.93 9.89 -6.07
N PHE A 113 9.83 9.66 -6.79
CA PHE A 113 9.81 9.86 -8.23
C PHE A 113 9.92 11.36 -8.58
N SER A 114 10.79 11.70 -9.54
CA SER A 114 10.80 13.00 -10.22
C SER A 114 10.82 12.82 -11.73
N ALA A 115 9.97 13.56 -12.44
CA ALA A 115 9.90 13.51 -13.91
C ALA A 115 10.80 14.57 -14.58
N ASP A 116 11.06 15.67 -13.88
CA ASP A 116 11.69 16.87 -14.44
C ASP A 116 13.19 16.97 -14.11
N ASP A 117 13.63 16.28 -13.05
CA ASP A 117 15.02 16.26 -12.61
C ASP A 117 15.72 14.99 -13.08
N SER A 118 17.04 15.05 -13.22
CA SER A 118 17.87 13.84 -13.31
C SER A 118 17.87 13.12 -11.95
N PRO A 119 18.06 11.79 -11.94
CA PRO A 119 18.25 11.02 -10.71
C PRO A 119 19.32 11.69 -9.84
N ASN A 120 19.07 11.80 -8.53
CA ASN A 120 20.01 12.39 -7.59
C ASN A 120 19.83 11.78 -6.19
N ALA A 121 20.41 12.41 -5.17
CA ALA A 121 20.39 11.90 -3.81
C ALA A 121 18.98 11.61 -3.22
N ASP A 122 17.95 12.34 -3.66
CA ASP A 122 16.60 12.31 -3.11
C ASP A 122 15.53 11.78 -4.09
N ASN A 123 15.87 11.59 -5.36
CA ASN A 123 14.91 11.17 -6.38
C ASN A 123 15.42 10.08 -7.35
N PHE A 124 14.46 9.39 -7.94
CA PHE A 124 14.67 8.41 -9.00
C PHE A 124 13.78 8.74 -10.20
N ASN A 125 14.20 8.27 -11.37
CA ASN A 125 13.45 8.42 -12.61
C ASN A 125 12.86 7.08 -13.03
N ILE A 126 11.77 7.14 -13.79
CA ILE A 126 11.10 5.97 -14.35
C ILE A 126 11.21 6.04 -15.87
N THR A 127 11.69 4.94 -16.45
CA THR A 127 11.64 4.73 -17.90
C THR A 127 10.76 3.52 -18.18
N MET A 128 9.65 3.72 -18.88
CA MET A 128 8.78 2.61 -19.29
C MET A 128 9.40 1.87 -20.47
N ILE A 129 9.63 0.56 -20.32
CA ILE A 129 10.00 -0.32 -21.44
C ILE A 129 8.74 -0.72 -22.22
N GLU A 130 7.69 -1.08 -21.49
CA GLU A 130 6.39 -1.48 -22.02
C GLU A 130 5.29 -1.02 -21.06
N GLY A 131 4.29 -0.33 -21.57
CA GLY A 131 3.22 0.32 -20.80
C GLY A 131 3.14 1.82 -21.10
N ASP A 132 2.35 2.55 -20.30
CA ASP A 132 2.13 4.00 -20.44
C ASP A 132 1.99 4.66 -19.06
N ASP A 133 2.26 5.97 -18.99
CA ASP A 133 2.03 6.84 -17.81
C ASP A 133 2.62 6.35 -16.48
N ASN A 134 3.73 5.59 -16.52
CA ASN A 134 4.36 4.95 -15.36
C ASN A 134 3.43 3.99 -14.59
N VAL A 135 2.39 3.46 -15.25
CA VAL A 135 1.47 2.49 -14.68
C VAL A 135 1.73 1.10 -15.27
N LEU A 136 1.89 0.11 -14.41
CA LEU A 136 1.95 -1.30 -14.79
C LEU A 136 0.53 -1.90 -14.75
N ALA A 137 -0.14 -1.90 -15.89
CA ALA A 137 -1.55 -2.31 -16.02
C ALA A 137 -1.71 -3.72 -16.60
N ASP A 138 -0.77 -4.17 -17.42
CA ASP A 138 -0.76 -5.48 -18.06
C ASP A 138 0.35 -6.38 -17.50
N SER A 139 0.26 -7.70 -17.75
CA SER A 139 1.28 -8.65 -17.28
C SER A 139 2.60 -8.57 -18.07
N GLY A 140 2.57 -7.92 -19.23
CA GLY A 140 3.74 -7.67 -20.06
C GLY A 140 4.49 -6.39 -19.65
N ASP A 141 3.80 -5.45 -19.02
CA ASP A 141 4.35 -4.14 -18.69
C ASP A 141 5.59 -4.23 -17.82
N ARG A 142 6.54 -3.37 -18.16
CA ARG A 142 7.85 -3.33 -17.52
C ARG A 142 8.36 -1.90 -17.49
N ALA A 143 8.91 -1.53 -16.35
CA ALA A 143 9.53 -0.23 -16.13
C ALA A 143 10.94 -0.44 -15.58
N ASP A 144 11.84 0.46 -15.92
CA ASP A 144 13.15 0.58 -15.31
C ASP A 144 13.15 1.78 -14.37
N LEU A 145 13.54 1.54 -13.12
CA LEU A 145 13.76 2.58 -12.11
C LEU A 145 15.25 2.91 -12.12
N ILE A 146 15.58 4.17 -12.41
CA ILE A 146 16.96 4.64 -12.51
C ILE A 146 17.29 5.41 -11.24
N VAL A 147 18.31 4.95 -10.53
CA VAL A 147 18.75 5.48 -9.24
C VAL A 147 20.22 5.87 -9.31
N ASP A 148 20.54 7.07 -8.85
CA ASP A 148 21.92 7.55 -8.67
C ASP A 148 22.39 7.31 -7.21
N LEU A 149 23.57 6.72 -7.07
CA LEU A 149 24.26 6.39 -5.83
C LEU A 149 25.47 7.29 -5.56
N SER A 150 25.92 8.09 -6.55
CA SER A 150 27.13 8.91 -6.49
C SER A 150 27.06 9.95 -5.36
N GLU A 151 25.92 10.65 -5.23
CA GLU A 151 25.77 11.76 -4.29
C GLU A 151 25.55 11.30 -2.83
N ASN A 152 25.09 10.07 -2.62
CA ASN A 152 24.76 9.52 -1.31
C ASN A 152 25.93 8.81 -0.61
N GLY A 153 27.12 8.76 -1.24
CA GLY A 153 28.22 7.91 -0.77
C GLY A 153 27.81 6.44 -0.75
N GLN A 154 27.00 6.04 -1.73
CA GLN A 154 26.45 4.70 -1.91
C GLN A 154 26.99 4.02 -3.17
N ALA A 155 27.86 4.69 -3.94
CA ALA A 155 28.57 4.10 -5.05
C ALA A 155 29.24 2.79 -4.62
N LEU A 156 29.10 1.75 -5.44
CA LEU A 156 29.51 0.40 -5.11
C LEU A 156 30.89 0.13 -5.72
N GLU A 157 31.84 -0.22 -4.87
CA GLU A 157 33.14 -0.73 -5.29
C GLU A 157 33.06 -2.25 -5.58
N GLU A 158 34.17 -2.82 -6.07
CA GLU A 158 34.28 -4.24 -6.36
C GLU A 158 33.93 -5.11 -5.15
N GLY A 159 32.88 -5.94 -5.29
CA GLY A 159 32.44 -6.88 -4.26
C GLY A 159 31.50 -6.32 -3.19
N ASP A 160 31.14 -5.03 -3.27
CA ASP A 160 30.15 -4.41 -2.38
C ASP A 160 28.74 -4.94 -2.62
N SER A 161 27.89 -4.83 -1.60
CA SER A 161 26.48 -5.25 -1.65
C SER A 161 25.54 -4.08 -1.55
N VAL A 162 24.47 -4.11 -2.35
CA VAL A 162 23.37 -3.15 -2.31
C VAL A 162 22.07 -3.87 -2.02
N THR A 163 21.27 -3.30 -1.14
CA THR A 163 19.89 -3.71 -0.90
C THR A 163 18.96 -2.62 -1.41
N VAL A 164 17.99 -3.01 -2.24
CA VAL A 164 16.96 -2.13 -2.76
C VAL A 164 15.60 -2.63 -2.28
N THR A 165 14.83 -1.73 -1.69
CA THR A 165 13.44 -1.96 -1.30
C THR A 165 12.53 -1.01 -2.06
N ILE A 166 11.51 -1.55 -2.72
CA ILE A 166 10.55 -0.76 -3.49
C ILE A 166 9.20 -0.92 -2.83
N THR A 167 8.59 0.20 -2.47
CA THR A 167 7.26 0.25 -1.86
C THR A 167 6.30 0.92 -2.83
N THR A 168 5.23 0.23 -3.19
CA THR A 168 4.16 0.76 -4.05
C THR A 168 3.18 1.63 -3.26
N ALA A 169 2.33 2.40 -3.95
CA ALA A 169 1.32 3.24 -3.32
C ALA A 169 0.32 2.44 -2.44
N SER A 170 0.00 1.20 -2.83
CA SER A 170 -0.86 0.27 -2.07
C SER A 170 -0.16 -0.31 -0.83
N GLY A 171 1.11 0.05 -0.57
CA GLY A 171 1.91 -0.45 0.55
C GLY A 171 2.53 -1.83 0.33
N GLY A 172 2.41 -2.39 -0.87
CA GLY A 172 3.06 -3.63 -1.26
C GLY A 172 4.56 -3.41 -1.48
N THR A 173 5.40 -4.19 -0.79
CA THR A 173 6.86 -4.06 -0.85
C THR A 173 7.53 -5.19 -1.62
N ALA A 174 8.61 -4.85 -2.31
CA ALA A 174 9.53 -5.78 -2.95
C ALA A 174 10.94 -5.50 -2.44
N PHE A 175 11.72 -6.55 -2.19
CA PHE A 175 13.10 -6.43 -1.73
C PHE A 175 14.02 -7.21 -2.67
N VAL A 176 15.20 -6.68 -2.93
CA VAL A 176 16.27 -7.37 -3.64
C VAL A 176 17.62 -6.99 -3.03
N GLU A 177 18.47 -8.00 -2.82
CA GLU A 177 19.86 -7.80 -2.41
C GLU A 177 20.76 -8.28 -3.54
N LYS A 178 21.70 -7.43 -3.94
CA LYS A 178 22.60 -7.62 -5.06
C LYS A 178 24.04 -7.31 -4.66
N ARG A 179 24.99 -7.83 -5.42
CA ARG A 179 26.41 -7.65 -5.16
C ARG A 179 27.15 -7.25 -6.44
N ALA A 180 28.00 -6.24 -6.33
CA ALA A 180 28.91 -5.82 -7.37
C ALA A 180 29.87 -6.97 -7.75
N PRO A 181 30.28 -7.06 -9.02
CA PRO A 181 31.28 -8.04 -9.46
C PRO A 181 32.63 -7.79 -8.78
N SER A 182 33.53 -8.77 -8.89
CA SER A 182 34.89 -8.68 -8.33
C SER A 182 35.85 -7.84 -9.16
N THR A 183 35.40 -7.33 -10.30
CA THR A 183 36.15 -6.46 -11.22
C THR A 183 35.15 -5.48 -11.83
N VAL A 184 35.42 -4.19 -11.74
CA VAL A 184 34.60 -3.13 -12.36
C VAL A 184 35.49 -2.34 -13.31
N GLU A 185 35.13 -2.31 -14.58
CA GLU A 185 35.78 -1.51 -15.62
C GLU A 185 34.92 -0.26 -15.89
N SER A 186 35.56 0.84 -16.28
CA SER A 186 34.88 2.10 -16.55
C SER A 186 33.97 2.02 -17.76
N ASP A 187 32.81 2.70 -17.68
CA ASP A 187 31.79 2.78 -18.75
C ASP A 187 31.21 1.41 -19.16
N GLU A 188 31.31 0.39 -18.28
CA GLU A 188 30.67 -0.91 -18.45
C GLU A 188 29.41 -1.06 -17.60
N SER A 189 28.46 -1.84 -18.13
CA SER A 189 27.23 -2.22 -17.41
C SER A 189 27.30 -3.66 -16.92
N TYR A 190 27.02 -3.86 -15.64
CA TYR A 190 27.04 -5.17 -14.99
C TYR A 190 25.65 -5.61 -14.56
N ARG A 191 25.29 -6.86 -14.89
CA ARG A 191 24.09 -7.48 -14.33
C ARG A 191 24.41 -7.99 -12.93
N LEU A 192 23.74 -7.44 -11.93
CA LEU A 192 23.88 -7.82 -10.53
C LEU A 192 22.93 -8.97 -10.17
#